data_AF-A0A831NSS9-F1
#
_entry.id   AF-A0A831NSS9-F1
#
_cell.length_a   1.000
_cell.length_b   1.000
_cell.length_c   1.000
_cell.angle_alpha   90.00
_cell.angle_beta   90.00
_cell.angle_gamma   90.00
#
_symmetry.space_group_name_H-M   'P 1'
#
loop_
_entity.id
_entity.type
_entity.pdbx_description
1 polymer ?
#
loop_
_entity_poly.entity_id
_entity_poly.type
_entity_poly.pdbx_seq_one_letter_code
_entity_poly.pdbx_strand_id
1 'polypeptide(L)'
;MHTTVRQLYRKIDADREYCFNVEATRPLTAAESRSLRLVLADGFLAATVSDSPYLAGERVVEVGPRLNFATAWSSNMVSICRAIGLDCVTRVERSRRYLVPGDVDIRDFIAANHDRMTECHYPEPLAGFETGIVPEAVYEVDMKTKGPDALVEIPGISMDERDRNFYYDYFVKKHDRNPTIVEIMDLNNANSEHSRHGFFRGRQIIDGVEQEETLFDLVTDTLKANPRGSVVAFKDNSSVIQGSDVRTILPAKPGEPSPFTAAAACYHLLLTAETHNFPTGVAPFPGAETGTGGRIRDVQGTGQGG
;
A
#
# COMPACT_ATOMS: atom_id res chain seq x y z
N MET A 1 17.79 4.37 21.26
CA MET A 1 18.38 5.66 20.81
C MET A 1 17.33 6.72 21.03
N HIS A 2 17.62 7.84 21.69
CA HIS A 2 16.62 8.90 21.86
C HIS A 2 16.41 9.60 20.51
N THR A 3 15.25 9.35 19.90
CA THR A 3 14.78 10.15 18.76
C THR A 3 14.28 11.50 19.28
N THR A 4 14.42 12.53 18.45
CA THR A 4 13.87 13.86 18.72
C THR A 4 12.89 14.22 17.63
N VAL A 5 11.67 14.62 18.02
CA VAL A 5 10.71 15.22 17.09
C VAL A 5 10.77 16.74 17.25
N ARG A 6 10.85 17.45 16.12
CA ARG A 6 10.68 18.90 16.08
C ARG A 6 9.62 19.28 15.07
N GLN A 7 8.95 20.39 15.32
CA GLN A 7 7.98 20.97 14.39
C GLN A 7 8.62 22.11 13.59
N LEU A 8 8.22 22.19 12.31
CA LEU A 8 8.46 23.34 11.46
C LEU A 8 7.13 23.78 10.85
N TYR A 9 6.94 25.07 10.66
CA TYR A 9 5.66 25.63 10.26
C TYR A 9 5.78 26.41 8.96
N ARG A 10 4.79 26.28 8.10
CA ARG A 10 4.67 27.08 6.88
C ARG A 10 3.26 27.62 6.76
N LYS A 11 3.13 28.94 6.84
CA LYS A 11 1.86 29.64 6.67
C LYS A 11 1.32 29.40 5.26
N ILE A 12 0.02 29.10 5.16
CA ILE A 12 -0.66 28.93 3.88
C ILE A 12 -1.57 30.13 3.60
N ASP A 13 -2.36 30.51 4.59
CA ASP A 13 -3.29 31.64 4.53
C ASP A 13 -3.50 32.20 5.95
N ALA A 14 -4.58 32.94 6.20
CA ALA A 14 -4.81 33.63 7.48
C ALA A 14 -5.23 32.68 8.61
N ASP A 15 -5.87 31.56 8.26
CA ASP A 15 -6.51 30.62 9.18
C ASP A 15 -5.95 29.19 9.05
N ARG A 16 -4.98 28.95 8.17
CA ARG A 16 -4.33 27.65 7.99
C ARG A 16 -2.81 27.74 7.82
N GLU A 17 -2.13 26.78 8.42
CA GLU A 17 -0.71 26.51 8.22
C GLU A 17 -0.42 25.01 8.09
N TYR A 18 0.69 24.66 7.46
CA TYR A 18 1.26 23.32 7.59
C TYR A 18 2.15 23.25 8.82
N CYS A 19 2.09 22.11 9.50
CA CYS A 19 3.06 21.68 10.50
C CYS A 19 3.79 20.45 9.96
N PHE A 20 5.11 20.53 9.91
CA PHE A 20 5.99 19.44 9.53
C PHE A 20 6.59 18.85 10.80
N ASN A 21 6.14 17.66 11.16
CA ASN A 21 6.67 16.89 12.28
C ASN A 21 7.88 16.10 11.78
N VAL A 22 9.08 16.46 12.25
CA VAL A 22 10.35 15.91 11.78
C VAL A 22 10.98 15.10 12.89
N GLU A 23 11.09 13.78 12.70
CA GLU A 23 11.84 12.90 13.57
C GLU A 23 13.27 12.72 13.07
N ALA A 24 14.21 12.85 13.99
CA ALA A 24 15.62 12.57 13.71
C ALA A 24 16.27 11.76 14.83
N THR A 25 17.30 10.98 14.48
CA THR A 25 18.11 10.19 15.43
C THR A 25 19.03 11.04 16.30
N ARG A 26 19.20 12.32 15.95
CA ARG A 26 19.96 13.32 16.69
C ARG A 26 19.46 14.72 16.32
N PRO A 27 19.79 15.75 17.13
CA PRO A 27 19.59 17.13 16.73
C PRO A 27 20.27 17.47 15.40
N LEU A 28 19.59 18.25 14.57
CA LEU A 28 20.13 18.78 13.31
C LEU A 28 21.08 19.94 13.60
N THR A 29 22.20 19.99 12.89
CA THR A 29 23.09 21.17 12.87
C THR A 29 22.37 22.37 12.22
N ALA A 30 22.96 23.56 12.35
CA ALA A 30 22.41 24.76 11.71
C ALA A 30 22.35 24.64 10.17
N ALA A 31 23.38 24.04 9.56
CA ALA A 31 23.43 23.81 8.12
C ALA A 31 22.36 22.82 7.66
N GLU A 32 22.24 21.69 8.36
CA GLU A 32 21.21 20.67 8.09
C GLU A 32 19.80 21.24 8.26
N SER A 33 19.59 22.03 9.32
CA SER A 33 18.32 22.71 9.57
C SER A 33 17.95 23.68 8.45
N ARG A 34 18.94 24.41 7.91
CA ARG A 34 18.74 25.29 6.76
C ARG A 34 18.38 24.52 5.49
N SER A 35 19.08 23.42 5.20
CA SER A 35 18.78 22.56 4.05
C SER A 35 17.37 21.98 4.13
N LEU A 36 16.97 21.48 5.31
CA LEU A 36 15.62 20.96 5.53
C LEU A 36 14.56 22.05 5.31
N ARG A 37 14.77 23.27 5.81
CA ARG A 37 13.84 24.39 5.56
C ARG A 37 13.73 24.73 4.08
N LEU A 38 14.82 24.69 3.33
CA LEU A 38 14.80 24.94 1.88
C LEU A 38 13.94 23.92 1.13
N VAL A 39 14.02 22.64 1.52
CA VAL A 39 13.20 21.57 0.92
C VAL A 39 11.72 21.71 1.27
N LEU A 40 11.40 22.17 2.48
CA LEU A 40 10.02 22.37 2.94
C LEU A 40 9.43 23.73 2.50
N ALA A 41 10.27 24.66 2.05
CA ALA A 41 9.88 26.01 1.70
C ALA A 41 8.99 26.07 0.45
N ASP A 42 8.16 27.11 0.41
CA ASP A 42 7.53 27.50 -0.84
C ASP A 42 8.55 28.27 -1.71
N GLY A 43 8.65 27.91 -2.98
CA GLY A 43 9.61 28.50 -3.93
C GLY A 43 11.08 28.44 -3.52
N PHE A 44 11.48 27.48 -2.66
CA PHE A 44 12.84 27.39 -2.07
C PHE A 44 13.26 28.63 -1.25
N LEU A 45 12.30 29.42 -0.76
CA LEU A 45 12.54 30.56 0.11
C LEU A 45 12.50 30.10 1.57
N ALA A 46 13.64 29.78 2.17
CA ALA A 46 13.74 29.22 3.53
C ALA A 46 12.98 30.03 4.61
N ALA A 47 12.84 31.34 4.43
CA ALA A 47 12.10 32.23 5.34
C ALA A 47 10.60 31.93 5.40
N THR A 48 10.04 31.19 4.43
CA THR A 48 8.64 30.75 4.46
C THR A 48 8.41 29.65 5.50
N VAL A 49 9.47 29.00 5.99
CA VAL A 49 9.42 27.96 7.01
C VAL A 49 10.01 28.50 8.32
N SER A 50 9.21 28.41 9.38
CA SER A 50 9.52 28.90 10.73
C SER A 50 9.65 27.75 11.71
N ASP A 51 10.43 27.93 12.79
CA ASP A 51 10.42 27.00 13.93
C ASP A 51 9.28 27.29 14.91
N SER A 52 8.62 28.44 14.77
CA SER A 52 7.48 28.85 15.59
C SER A 52 6.19 28.84 14.78
N PRO A 53 5.06 28.41 15.36
CA PRO A 53 3.77 28.42 14.69
C PRO A 53 3.33 29.86 14.39
N TYR A 54 2.63 30.04 13.27
CA TYR A 54 1.98 31.29 12.91
C TYR A 54 0.58 31.39 13.53
N LEU A 55 -0.06 30.24 13.79
CA LEU A 55 -1.36 30.16 14.46
C LEU A 55 -1.19 29.79 15.94
N ALA A 56 -1.79 30.60 16.81
CA ALA A 56 -1.81 30.39 18.25
C ALA A 56 -3.21 30.65 18.83
N GLY A 57 -3.49 30.08 20.01
CA GLY A 57 -4.75 30.23 20.72
C GLY A 57 -5.52 28.92 20.88
N GLU A 58 -6.52 28.93 21.77
CA GLU A 58 -7.27 27.73 22.18
C GLU A 58 -8.16 27.14 21.08
N ARG A 59 -8.43 27.92 20.02
CA ARG A 59 -9.21 27.51 18.86
C ARG A 59 -8.36 26.98 17.71
N VAL A 60 -7.05 26.81 17.91
CA VAL A 60 -6.18 26.19 16.91
C VAL A 60 -6.22 24.68 17.05
N VAL A 61 -6.59 23.99 15.98
CA VAL A 61 -6.65 22.52 15.92
C VAL A 61 -5.65 21.99 14.93
N GLU A 62 -5.06 20.83 15.21
CA GLU A 62 -4.14 20.15 14.31
C GLU A 62 -4.74 18.81 13.88
N VAL A 63 -4.77 18.56 12.56
CA VAL A 63 -5.17 17.27 11.99
C VAL A 63 -4.08 16.78 11.06
N GLY A 64 -3.78 15.48 11.12
CA GLY A 64 -2.74 14.88 10.32
C GLY A 64 -2.94 13.37 10.16
N PRO A 65 -2.04 12.70 9.43
CA PRO A 65 -2.13 11.26 9.18
C PRO A 65 -2.13 10.44 10.48
N ARG A 66 -2.83 9.31 10.49
CA ARG A 66 -2.70 8.37 11.60
C ARG A 66 -1.26 7.86 11.70
N LEU A 67 -0.74 7.76 12.91
CA LEU A 67 0.71 7.53 13.13
C LEU A 67 1.17 6.10 12.80
N ASN A 68 0.24 5.15 12.67
CA ASN A 68 0.48 3.74 12.41
C ASN A 68 0.98 3.42 10.98
N PHE A 69 1.03 4.40 10.09
CA PHE A 69 1.65 4.27 8.77
C PHE A 69 2.35 5.56 8.38
N ALA A 70 3.36 5.47 7.50
CA ALA A 70 3.97 6.65 6.89
C ALA A 70 3.22 7.02 5.60
N THR A 71 2.94 8.29 5.38
CA THR A 71 2.34 8.72 4.11
C THR A 71 3.31 8.57 2.94
N ALA A 72 2.78 8.51 1.71
CA ALA A 72 3.61 8.59 0.50
C ALA A 72 4.45 9.88 0.48
N TRP A 73 3.90 10.99 1.00
CA TRP A 73 4.62 12.25 1.15
C TRP A 73 5.80 12.10 2.12
N SER A 74 5.61 11.46 3.28
CA SER A 74 6.68 11.17 4.23
C SER A 74 7.79 10.33 3.62
N SER A 75 7.46 9.23 2.95
CA SER A 75 8.45 8.36 2.31
C SER A 75 9.29 9.09 1.26
N ASN A 76 8.65 9.90 0.41
CA ASN A 76 9.34 10.73 -0.57
C ASN A 76 10.19 11.82 0.10
N MET A 77 9.69 12.47 1.15
CA MET A 77 10.43 13.50 1.88
C MET A 77 11.68 12.93 2.57
N VAL A 78 11.58 11.75 3.18
CA VAL A 78 12.74 11.05 3.75
C VAL A 78 13.74 10.66 2.66
N SER A 79 13.28 10.22 1.48
CA SER A 79 14.15 9.95 0.33
C SER A 79 14.90 11.21 -0.13
N ILE A 80 14.20 12.36 -0.21
CA ILE A 80 14.83 13.65 -0.51
C ILE A 80 15.86 14.01 0.56
N CYS A 81 15.52 13.86 1.85
CA CYS A 81 16.45 14.12 2.96
C CYS A 81 17.74 13.31 2.81
N ARG A 82 17.64 11.99 2.56
CA ARG A 82 18.82 11.14 2.31
C ARG A 82 19.62 11.61 1.10
N ALA A 83 18.96 11.94 0.00
CA ALA A 83 19.62 12.41 -1.22
C ALA A 83 20.42 13.72 -1.02
N ILE A 84 20.03 14.56 -0.06
CA ILE A 84 20.75 15.79 0.31
C ILE A 84 21.67 15.62 1.53
N GLY A 85 21.94 14.38 1.96
CA GLY A 85 22.86 14.06 3.04
C GLY A 85 22.28 14.19 4.47
N LEU A 86 20.96 14.22 4.62
CA LEU A 86 20.25 14.27 5.91
C LEU A 86 19.79 12.87 6.37
N ASP A 87 20.72 11.91 6.44
CA ASP A 87 20.41 10.52 6.82
C ASP A 87 19.88 10.36 8.25
N CYS A 88 20.12 11.36 9.11
CA CYS A 88 19.62 11.35 10.47
C CYS A 88 18.10 11.58 10.56
N VAL A 89 17.45 12.08 9.50
CA VAL A 89 15.99 12.25 9.45
C VAL A 89 15.33 10.90 9.15
N THR A 90 14.58 10.37 10.11
CA THR A 90 13.96 9.05 10.01
C THR A 90 12.53 9.11 9.50
N ARG A 91 11.81 10.21 9.81
CA ARG A 91 10.43 10.41 9.40
C ARG A 91 10.10 11.90 9.31
N VAL A 92 9.34 12.29 8.30
CA VAL A 92 8.79 13.65 8.19
C VAL A 92 7.34 13.54 7.81
N GLU A 93 6.42 14.03 8.64
CA GLU A 93 5.00 14.01 8.33
C GLU A 93 4.42 15.42 8.27
N ARG A 94 3.49 15.64 7.34
CA ARG A 94 2.82 16.92 7.18
C ARG A 94 1.40 16.86 7.73
N SER A 95 1.16 17.62 8.80
CA SER A 95 -0.16 17.91 9.33
C SER A 95 -0.63 19.31 8.93
N ARG A 96 -1.91 19.58 9.17
CA ARG A 96 -2.56 20.86 8.90
C ARG A 96 -3.08 21.42 10.22
N ARG A 97 -2.77 22.69 10.47
CA ARG A 97 -3.27 23.43 11.62
C ARG A 97 -4.26 24.49 11.13
N TYR A 98 -5.36 24.61 11.83
CA TYR A 98 -6.47 25.50 11.48
C TYR A 98 -6.85 26.37 12.67
N LEU A 99 -7.11 27.65 12.44
CA LEU A 99 -7.79 28.52 13.39
C LEU A 99 -9.31 28.40 13.17
N VAL A 100 -10.02 27.76 14.10
CA VAL A 100 -11.45 27.51 13.97
C VAL A 100 -12.25 28.81 14.14
N PRO A 101 -13.13 29.19 13.19
CA PRO A 101 -14.00 30.37 13.31
C PRO A 101 -14.82 30.36 14.61
N GLY A 102 -15.02 31.52 15.23
CA GLY A 102 -15.60 31.62 16.57
C GLY A 102 -17.04 31.11 16.69
N ASP A 103 -17.78 31.10 15.59
CA ASP A 103 -19.16 30.67 15.43
C ASP A 103 -19.34 29.16 15.14
N VAL A 104 -18.24 28.42 14.96
CA VAL A 104 -18.24 26.99 14.62
C VAL A 104 -17.83 26.14 15.82
N ASP A 105 -18.50 25.02 16.08
CA ASP A 105 -18.06 24.05 17.09
C ASP A 105 -16.77 23.35 16.64
N ILE A 106 -15.79 23.23 17.54
CA ILE A 106 -14.48 22.66 17.23
C ILE A 106 -14.57 21.20 16.77
N ARG A 107 -15.46 20.40 17.37
CA ARG A 107 -15.58 18.97 17.02
C ARG A 107 -16.19 18.80 15.64
N ASP A 108 -17.21 19.59 15.32
CA ASP A 108 -17.83 19.60 13.99
C ASP A 108 -16.83 20.07 12.92
N PHE A 109 -16.02 21.09 13.24
CA PHE A 109 -14.95 21.55 12.36
C PHE A 109 -13.92 20.44 12.09
N ILE A 110 -13.43 19.76 13.13
CA ILE A 110 -12.47 18.66 12.98
C ILE A 110 -13.09 17.57 12.10
N ALA A 111 -14.31 17.12 12.40
CA ALA A 111 -14.99 16.06 11.66
C ALA A 111 -15.16 16.38 10.16
N ALA A 112 -15.35 17.66 9.81
CA ALA A 112 -15.48 18.11 8.43
C ALA A 112 -14.13 18.31 7.69
N ASN A 113 -13.01 18.41 8.40
CA ASN A 113 -11.71 18.85 7.84
C ASN A 113 -10.59 17.79 7.87
N HIS A 114 -10.91 16.54 8.17
CA HIS A 114 -9.98 15.42 8.02
C HIS A 114 -10.67 14.20 7.42
N ASP A 115 -9.89 13.35 6.75
CA ASP A 115 -10.37 12.03 6.36
C ASP A 115 -10.28 11.08 7.56
N ARG A 116 -11.43 10.68 8.12
CA ARG A 116 -11.50 9.78 9.27
C ARG A 116 -10.80 8.43 9.06
N MET A 117 -10.65 7.98 7.81
CA MET A 117 -10.01 6.71 7.47
C MET A 117 -8.49 6.79 7.58
N THR A 118 -7.89 7.92 7.19
CA THR A 118 -6.43 8.05 7.09
C THR A 118 -5.82 9.07 8.05
N GLU A 119 -6.63 9.95 8.63
CA GLU A 119 -6.19 11.07 9.46
C GLU A 119 -6.87 11.04 10.83
N CYS A 120 -6.29 11.79 11.77
CA CYS A 120 -6.85 12.01 13.09
C CYS A 120 -6.47 13.40 13.63
N HIS A 121 -7.15 13.81 14.69
CA HIS A 121 -6.83 15.00 15.45
C HIS A 121 -5.59 14.77 16.33
N TYR A 122 -4.70 15.76 16.38
CA TYR A 122 -3.58 15.83 17.32
C TYR A 122 -3.90 16.87 18.40
N PRO A 123 -4.26 16.44 19.62
CA PRO A 123 -4.60 17.37 20.71
C PRO A 123 -3.40 18.23 21.15
N GLU A 124 -2.19 17.72 20.96
CA GLU A 124 -0.93 18.36 21.32
C GLU A 124 0.09 18.13 20.20
N PRO A 125 1.13 18.98 20.08
CA PRO A 125 2.24 18.74 19.16
C PRO A 125 2.87 17.36 19.39
N LEU A 126 3.15 16.64 18.30
CA LEU A 126 3.69 15.28 18.40
C LEU A 126 5.06 15.26 19.08
N ALA A 127 5.20 14.46 20.13
CA ALA A 127 6.48 14.17 20.77
C ALA A 127 7.25 13.02 20.08
N GLY A 128 6.55 12.20 19.29
CA GLY A 128 7.04 10.97 18.67
C GLY A 128 6.07 10.44 17.63
N PHE A 129 6.55 9.54 16.77
CA PHE A 129 5.71 8.78 15.83
C PHE A 129 5.35 7.38 16.32
N GLU A 130 5.89 6.97 17.47
CA GLU A 130 5.60 5.68 18.06
C GLU A 130 4.13 5.61 18.50
N THR A 131 3.44 4.56 18.06
CA THR A 131 2.04 4.30 18.43
C THR A 131 1.90 3.50 19.73
N GLY A 132 3.02 2.98 20.26
CA GLY A 132 3.01 2.02 21.37
C GLY A 132 2.46 0.64 20.99
N ILE A 133 2.13 0.41 19.71
CA ILE A 133 1.64 -0.90 19.23
C ILE A 133 2.82 -1.87 19.22
N VAL A 134 2.72 -2.92 20.03
CA VAL A 134 3.68 -4.03 20.05
C VAL A 134 3.14 -5.13 19.13
N PRO A 135 3.91 -5.61 18.14
CA PRO A 135 3.51 -6.75 17.33
C PRO A 135 3.20 -7.96 18.20
N GLU A 136 2.09 -8.65 17.91
CA GLU A 136 1.70 -9.86 18.62
C GLU A 136 2.73 -10.98 18.39
N ALA A 137 3.00 -11.77 19.42
CA ALA A 137 3.93 -12.89 19.31
C ALA A 137 3.32 -14.01 18.45
N VAL A 138 4.15 -14.67 17.65
CA VAL A 138 3.72 -15.88 16.92
C VAL A 138 3.37 -16.97 17.93
N TYR A 139 2.20 -17.58 17.77
CA TYR A 139 1.74 -18.70 18.57
C TYR A 139 1.35 -19.90 17.70
N GLU A 140 1.34 -21.08 18.33
CA GLU A 140 0.82 -22.30 17.71
C GLU A 140 -0.70 -22.39 17.93
N VAL A 141 -1.43 -22.75 16.88
CA VAL A 141 -2.85 -23.07 16.97
C VAL A 141 -2.98 -24.52 17.41
N ASP A 142 -3.54 -24.76 18.59
CA ASP A 142 -3.65 -26.09 19.20
C ASP A 142 -4.71 -26.98 18.52
N MET A 143 -4.40 -27.42 17.31
CA MET A 143 -5.23 -28.35 16.56
C MET A 143 -5.08 -29.79 17.06
N LYS A 144 -3.93 -30.18 17.64
CA LYS A 144 -3.72 -31.55 18.14
C LYS A 144 -4.69 -31.91 19.26
N THR A 145 -4.96 -30.99 20.18
CA THR A 145 -5.89 -31.23 21.30
C THR A 145 -7.31 -30.78 20.97
N LYS A 146 -7.49 -29.66 20.27
CA LYS A 146 -8.84 -29.12 19.99
C LYS A 146 -9.45 -29.58 18.65
N GLY A 147 -8.70 -30.33 17.84
CA GLY A 147 -9.15 -30.74 16.51
C GLY A 147 -9.23 -29.58 15.50
N PRO A 148 -9.93 -29.77 14.37
CA PRO A 148 -10.08 -28.76 13.33
C PRO A 148 -10.78 -27.47 13.81
N ASP A 149 -11.62 -27.57 14.84
CA ASP A 149 -12.39 -26.44 15.35
C ASP A 149 -11.55 -25.43 16.15
N ALA A 150 -10.28 -25.74 16.45
CA ALA A 150 -9.32 -24.77 16.99
C ALA A 150 -9.25 -23.48 16.13
N LEU A 151 -9.50 -23.61 14.82
CA LEU A 151 -9.48 -22.49 13.89
C LEU A 151 -10.69 -21.55 14.05
N VAL A 152 -11.84 -22.04 14.53
CA VAL A 152 -13.06 -21.22 14.67
C VAL A 152 -12.88 -20.08 15.67
N GLU A 153 -12.01 -20.25 16.65
CA GLU A 153 -11.70 -19.25 17.68
C GLU A 153 -10.85 -18.08 17.14
N ILE A 154 -10.26 -18.22 15.95
CA ILE A 154 -9.35 -17.22 15.37
C ILE A 154 -10.16 -16.13 14.66
N PRO A 155 -10.02 -14.85 15.05
CA PRO A 155 -10.73 -13.77 14.38
C PRO A 155 -10.15 -13.51 12.98
N GLY A 156 -11.02 -13.18 12.02
CA GLY A 156 -10.62 -12.71 10.70
C GLY A 156 -10.23 -13.80 9.70
N ILE A 157 -10.38 -15.09 10.05
CA ILE A 157 -10.30 -16.17 9.08
C ILE A 157 -11.69 -16.48 8.51
N SER A 158 -11.74 -16.90 7.25
CA SER A 158 -12.99 -17.22 6.54
C SER A 158 -12.94 -18.63 5.97
N MET A 159 -12.67 -19.60 6.85
CA MET A 159 -12.52 -21.02 6.51
C MET A 159 -13.79 -21.81 6.83
N ASP A 160 -14.28 -22.56 5.84
CA ASP A 160 -15.40 -23.48 6.06
C ASP A 160 -14.96 -24.78 6.76
N GLU A 161 -15.90 -25.68 7.02
CA GLU A 161 -15.60 -26.97 7.65
C GLU A 161 -14.62 -27.81 6.83
N ARG A 162 -14.70 -27.75 5.50
CA ARG A 162 -13.83 -28.52 4.61
C ARG A 162 -12.40 -28.00 4.68
N ASP A 163 -12.21 -26.69 4.66
CA ASP A 163 -10.91 -26.05 4.81
C ASP A 163 -10.27 -26.43 6.14
N ARG A 164 -11.01 -26.32 7.25
CA ARG A 164 -10.50 -26.66 8.58
C ARG A 164 -10.07 -28.12 8.68
N ASN A 165 -10.88 -29.03 8.15
CA ASN A 165 -10.55 -30.45 8.13
C ASN A 165 -9.34 -30.76 7.24
N PHE A 166 -9.22 -30.09 6.08
CA PHE A 166 -8.07 -30.23 5.20
C PHE A 166 -6.76 -29.82 5.90
N TYR A 167 -6.75 -28.69 6.60
CA TYR A 167 -5.56 -28.26 7.34
C TYR A 167 -5.26 -29.14 8.55
N TYR A 168 -6.29 -29.64 9.25
CA TYR A 168 -6.11 -30.63 10.32
C TYR A 168 -5.44 -31.90 9.79
N ASP A 169 -5.93 -32.43 8.67
CA ASP A 169 -5.35 -33.61 8.05
C ASP A 169 -3.89 -33.38 7.63
N TYR A 170 -3.58 -32.20 7.10
CA TYR A 170 -2.22 -31.83 6.72
C TYR A 170 -1.29 -31.67 7.93
N PHE A 171 -1.58 -30.73 8.84
CA PHE A 171 -0.66 -30.40 9.94
C PHE A 171 -0.63 -31.48 11.01
N VAL A 172 -1.80 -31.95 11.44
CA VAL A 172 -1.91 -32.89 12.56
C VAL A 172 -1.79 -34.33 12.09
N LYS A 173 -2.64 -34.81 11.18
CA LYS A 173 -2.60 -36.25 10.83
C LYS A 173 -1.36 -36.66 10.04
N LYS A 174 -0.90 -35.82 9.11
CA LYS A 174 0.23 -36.14 8.23
C LYS A 174 1.57 -35.68 8.79
N HIS A 175 1.63 -34.52 9.43
CA HIS A 175 2.87 -33.92 9.91
C HIS A 175 3.04 -33.93 11.44
N ASP A 176 2.05 -34.43 12.18
CA ASP A 176 2.06 -34.58 13.65
C ASP A 176 2.44 -33.32 14.44
N ARG A 177 2.07 -32.13 13.93
CA ARG A 177 2.36 -30.85 14.60
C ARG A 177 1.18 -29.89 14.55
N ASN A 178 1.21 -28.91 15.44
CA ASN A 178 0.37 -27.73 15.33
C ASN A 178 0.91 -26.79 14.24
N PRO A 179 0.04 -26.10 13.49
CA PRO A 179 0.45 -24.97 12.67
C PRO A 179 0.67 -23.72 13.53
N THR A 180 1.54 -22.83 13.06
CA THR A 180 1.62 -21.48 13.60
C THR A 180 0.48 -20.61 13.08
N ILE A 181 0.13 -19.56 13.81
CA ILE A 181 -0.86 -18.57 13.34
C ILE A 181 -0.47 -17.94 11.99
N VAL A 182 0.82 -17.78 11.72
CA VAL A 182 1.34 -17.22 10.46
C VAL A 182 1.03 -18.17 9.29
N GLU A 183 1.24 -19.47 9.46
CA GLU A 183 0.92 -20.48 8.43
C GLU A 183 -0.59 -20.52 8.14
N ILE A 184 -1.44 -20.41 9.17
CA ILE A 184 -2.89 -20.37 9.01
C ILE A 184 -3.34 -19.10 8.27
N MET A 185 -2.79 -17.93 8.62
CA MET A 185 -3.13 -16.67 7.96
C MET A 185 -2.69 -16.64 6.49
N ASP A 186 -1.52 -17.22 6.16
CA ASP A 186 -1.06 -17.36 4.78
C ASP A 186 -2.03 -18.23 3.96
N LEU A 187 -2.38 -19.40 4.49
CA LEU A 187 -3.33 -20.33 3.85
C LEU A 187 -4.73 -19.73 3.71
N ASN A 188 -5.20 -18.96 4.70
CA ASN A 188 -6.47 -18.23 4.63
C ASN A 188 -6.52 -17.27 3.44
N ASN A 189 -5.44 -16.52 3.21
CA ASN A 189 -5.37 -15.57 2.09
C ASN A 189 -5.24 -16.30 0.74
N ALA A 190 -4.40 -17.33 0.69
CA ALA A 190 -4.12 -18.09 -0.53
C ALA A 190 -5.35 -18.88 -1.03
N ASN A 191 -6.16 -19.42 -0.12
CA ASN A 191 -7.38 -20.18 -0.46
C ASN A 191 -8.66 -19.35 -0.45
N SER A 192 -8.58 -18.03 -0.29
CA SER A 192 -9.74 -17.15 -0.48
C SER A 192 -10.28 -17.24 -1.91
N GLU A 193 -11.58 -16.96 -2.08
CA GLU A 193 -12.21 -16.95 -3.40
C GLU A 193 -11.52 -15.99 -4.38
N HIS A 194 -11.07 -14.84 -3.89
CA HIS A 194 -10.36 -13.83 -4.69
C HIS A 194 -9.05 -14.37 -5.27
N SER A 195 -8.31 -15.17 -4.51
CA SER A 195 -7.02 -15.73 -4.93
C SER A 195 -7.17 -17.02 -5.75
N ARG A 196 -8.13 -17.87 -5.38
CA ARG A 196 -8.26 -19.22 -5.95
C ARG A 196 -9.22 -19.30 -7.13
N HIS A 197 -10.11 -18.32 -7.28
CA HIS A 197 -11.17 -18.29 -8.29
C HIS A 197 -12.01 -19.57 -8.27
N GLY A 198 -12.44 -19.99 -7.08
CA GLY A 198 -13.18 -21.23 -6.85
C GLY A 198 -14.50 -21.26 -7.60
N PHE A 199 -15.21 -20.12 -7.69
CA PHE A 199 -16.45 -20.00 -8.45
C PHE A 199 -16.23 -20.24 -9.95
N PHE A 200 -15.16 -19.67 -10.52
CA PHE A 200 -14.85 -19.76 -11.95
C PHE A 200 -14.41 -21.17 -12.38
N ARG A 201 -13.77 -21.92 -11.46
CA ARG A 201 -13.32 -23.31 -11.66
C ARG A 201 -14.31 -24.34 -11.13
N GLY A 202 -15.39 -23.89 -10.50
CA GLY A 202 -16.40 -24.74 -9.89
C GLY A 202 -17.31 -25.37 -10.94
N ARG A 203 -17.83 -26.56 -10.62
CA ARG A 203 -18.85 -27.24 -11.42
C ARG A 203 -20.14 -26.43 -11.38
N GLN A 204 -20.75 -26.20 -12.54
CA GLN A 204 -21.98 -25.42 -12.66
C GLN A 204 -23.18 -26.36 -12.80
N ILE A 205 -24.24 -26.11 -12.03
CA ILE A 205 -25.52 -26.82 -12.15
C ILE A 205 -26.59 -25.77 -12.45
N ILE A 206 -27.12 -25.78 -13.67
CA ILE A 206 -28.15 -24.84 -14.13
C ILE A 206 -29.43 -25.63 -14.34
N ASP A 207 -30.50 -25.23 -13.65
CA ASP A 207 -31.82 -25.89 -13.70
C ASP A 207 -31.77 -27.41 -13.44
N GLY A 208 -30.86 -27.83 -12.54
CA GLY A 208 -30.67 -29.23 -12.16
C GLY A 208 -29.78 -30.03 -13.09
N VAL A 209 -29.21 -29.42 -14.14
CA VAL A 209 -28.31 -30.07 -15.10
C VAL A 209 -26.87 -29.60 -14.87
N GLU A 210 -25.98 -30.55 -14.58
CA GLU A 210 -24.54 -30.31 -14.50
C GLU A 210 -23.98 -29.98 -15.88
N GLN A 211 -23.24 -28.88 -15.98
CA GLN A 211 -22.60 -28.44 -17.23
C GLN A 211 -21.25 -29.13 -17.41
N GLU A 212 -20.90 -29.45 -18.66
CA GLU A 212 -19.65 -30.16 -18.98
C GLU A 212 -18.39 -29.31 -18.75
N GLU A 213 -18.49 -28.00 -18.97
CA GLU A 213 -17.37 -27.05 -18.90
C GLU A 213 -17.54 -26.08 -17.72
N THR A 214 -16.43 -25.68 -17.11
CA THR A 214 -16.42 -24.59 -16.13
C THR A 214 -16.44 -23.22 -16.81
N LEU A 215 -16.71 -22.15 -16.05
CA LEU A 215 -16.61 -20.79 -16.60
C LEU A 215 -15.19 -20.46 -17.10
N PHE A 216 -14.17 -21.01 -16.43
CA PHE A 216 -12.79 -20.84 -16.86
C PHE A 216 -12.51 -21.60 -18.17
N ASP A 217 -13.06 -22.81 -18.33
CA ASP A 217 -12.92 -23.57 -19.59
C ASP A 217 -13.49 -22.78 -20.76
N LEU A 218 -14.72 -22.25 -20.62
CA LEU A 218 -15.38 -21.41 -21.63
C LEU A 218 -14.50 -20.22 -22.07
N VAL A 219 -13.82 -19.57 -21.13
CA VAL A 219 -12.89 -18.47 -21.44
C VAL A 219 -11.66 -18.99 -22.18
N THR A 220 -11.05 -20.10 -21.73
CA THR A 220 -9.86 -20.67 -22.38
C THR A 220 -10.13 -21.29 -23.75
N ASP A 221 -11.36 -21.73 -24.03
CA ASP A 221 -11.74 -22.31 -25.31
C ASP A 221 -11.70 -21.29 -26.45
N THR A 222 -11.89 -20.00 -26.13
CA THR A 222 -11.69 -18.92 -27.10
C THR A 222 -10.28 -18.90 -27.68
N LEU A 223 -9.27 -19.21 -26.85
CA LEU A 223 -7.87 -19.33 -27.28
C LEU A 223 -7.63 -20.62 -28.07
N LYS A 224 -8.25 -21.74 -27.66
CA LYS A 224 -8.15 -23.01 -28.42
C LYS A 224 -8.72 -22.85 -29.84
N ALA A 225 -9.85 -22.15 -29.95
CA ALA A 225 -10.49 -21.86 -31.23
C ALA A 225 -9.66 -20.89 -32.10
N ASN A 226 -9.01 -19.89 -31.49
CA ASN A 226 -8.24 -18.86 -32.20
C ASN A 226 -6.88 -18.59 -31.55
N PRO A 227 -5.89 -19.48 -31.71
CA PRO A 227 -4.59 -19.33 -31.03
C PRO A 227 -3.65 -18.32 -31.71
N ARG A 228 -4.00 -17.86 -32.92
CA ARG A 228 -3.10 -17.05 -33.76
C ARG A 228 -2.74 -15.74 -33.09
N GLY A 229 -1.44 -15.47 -32.98
CA GLY A 229 -0.92 -14.23 -32.43
C GLY A 229 -0.88 -14.18 -30.90
N SER A 230 -1.36 -15.20 -30.17
CA SER A 230 -1.17 -15.29 -28.72
C SER A 230 0.25 -15.80 -28.41
N VAL A 231 0.98 -15.06 -27.58
CA VAL A 231 2.35 -15.41 -27.13
C VAL A 231 2.31 -15.91 -25.69
N VAL A 232 1.57 -15.21 -24.83
CA VAL A 232 1.34 -15.56 -23.42
C VAL A 232 -0.15 -15.46 -23.12
N ALA A 233 -0.73 -16.52 -22.57
CA ALA A 233 -2.10 -16.54 -22.09
C ALA A 233 -2.22 -17.55 -20.94
N PHE A 234 -2.93 -17.16 -19.86
CA PHE A 234 -3.25 -18.00 -18.69
C PHE A 234 -2.07 -18.65 -17.96
N LYS A 235 -0.85 -18.12 -18.14
CA LYS A 235 0.39 -18.68 -17.55
C LYS A 235 1.33 -17.62 -16.97
N ASP A 236 0.84 -16.40 -16.81
CA ASP A 236 1.55 -15.24 -16.26
C ASP A 236 0.51 -14.21 -15.77
N ASN A 237 0.96 -13.12 -15.15
CA ASN A 237 0.10 -12.06 -14.62
C ASN A 237 -0.57 -11.22 -15.72
N SER A 238 -0.04 -11.25 -16.95
CA SER A 238 -0.63 -10.58 -18.10
C SER A 238 -0.67 -11.49 -19.32
N SER A 239 -1.52 -11.13 -20.28
CA SER A 239 -1.52 -11.73 -21.61
C SER A 239 -0.63 -10.94 -22.56
N VAL A 240 -0.03 -11.63 -23.54
CA VAL A 240 0.82 -11.00 -24.55
C VAL A 240 0.40 -11.49 -25.93
N ILE A 241 0.15 -10.55 -26.84
CA ILE A 241 -0.07 -10.83 -28.25
C ILE A 241 1.13 -10.39 -29.08
N GLN A 242 1.32 -11.04 -30.22
CA GLN A 242 2.37 -10.75 -31.16
C GLN A 242 2.25 -9.30 -31.63
N GLY A 243 3.33 -8.53 -31.45
CA GLY A 243 3.44 -7.19 -32.00
C GLY A 243 4.35 -7.17 -33.22
N SER A 244 5.20 -6.16 -33.32
CA SER A 244 5.93 -5.87 -34.56
C SER A 244 7.35 -5.36 -34.30
N ASP A 245 8.20 -5.50 -35.32
CA ASP A 245 9.50 -4.84 -35.36
C ASP A 245 9.34 -3.33 -35.48
N VAL A 246 10.02 -2.60 -34.60
CA VAL A 246 10.04 -1.14 -34.54
C VAL A 246 11.47 -0.62 -34.54
N ARG A 247 11.65 0.61 -35.03
CA ARG A 247 12.88 1.38 -34.83
C ARG A 247 12.68 2.28 -33.61
N THR A 248 13.54 2.15 -32.61
CA THR A 248 13.47 2.90 -31.35
C THR A 248 14.88 3.31 -30.89
N ILE A 249 14.99 3.93 -29.73
CA ILE A 249 16.26 4.20 -29.06
C ILE A 249 16.35 3.37 -27.77
N LEU A 250 17.48 2.73 -27.57
CA LEU A 250 17.77 1.93 -26.37
C LEU A 250 19.10 2.39 -25.75
N PRO A 251 19.25 2.30 -24.42
CA PRO A 251 20.55 2.56 -23.80
C PRO A 251 21.56 1.55 -24.32
N ALA A 252 22.76 2.00 -24.69
CA ALA A 252 23.79 1.12 -25.24
C ALA A 252 24.24 0.03 -24.25
N LYS A 253 24.15 0.33 -22.94
CA LYS A 253 24.40 -0.61 -21.84
C LYS A 253 23.31 -0.46 -20.77
N PRO A 254 22.20 -1.21 -20.84
CA PRO A 254 21.20 -1.21 -19.77
C PRO A 254 21.84 -1.50 -18.41
N GLY A 255 21.48 -0.73 -17.38
CA GLY A 255 22.03 -0.85 -16.03
C GLY A 255 23.26 0.03 -15.75
N GLU A 256 23.84 0.69 -16.77
CA GLU A 256 24.98 1.59 -16.61
C GLU A 256 24.71 2.94 -17.30
N PRO A 257 25.34 4.05 -16.84
CA PRO A 257 25.33 5.31 -17.58
C PRO A 257 25.87 5.12 -18.99
N SER A 258 25.01 5.28 -19.99
CA SER A 258 25.35 5.07 -21.39
C SER A 258 24.51 5.96 -22.31
N PRO A 259 25.01 6.31 -23.51
CA PRO A 259 24.20 7.03 -24.49
C PRO A 259 23.07 6.13 -25.01
N PHE A 260 21.95 6.75 -25.38
CA PHE A 260 20.92 6.09 -26.15
C PHE A 260 21.37 5.96 -27.61
N THR A 261 21.08 4.82 -28.22
CA THR A 261 21.44 4.51 -29.60
C THR A 261 20.23 4.00 -30.37
N ALA A 262 20.15 4.30 -31.66
CA ALA A 262 19.08 3.80 -32.51
C ALA A 262 19.20 2.28 -32.65
N ALA A 263 18.10 1.57 -32.42
CA ALA A 263 18.02 0.12 -32.45
C ALA A 263 16.77 -0.35 -33.19
N ALA A 264 16.83 -1.56 -33.75
CA ALA A 264 15.64 -2.30 -34.14
C ALA A 264 15.27 -3.25 -32.99
N ALA A 265 14.01 -3.28 -32.60
CA ALA A 265 13.50 -4.16 -31.54
C ALA A 265 12.11 -4.67 -31.92
N CYS A 266 11.76 -5.88 -31.49
CA CYS A 266 10.40 -6.40 -31.61
C CYS A 266 9.65 -6.08 -30.31
N TYR A 267 8.59 -5.28 -30.40
CA TYR A 267 7.73 -4.96 -29.26
C TYR A 267 6.43 -5.73 -29.38
N HIS A 268 6.22 -6.67 -28.46
CA HIS A 268 4.95 -7.35 -28.29
C HIS A 268 3.97 -6.47 -27.51
N LEU A 269 2.66 -6.74 -27.66
CA LEU A 269 1.62 -5.98 -26.97
C LEU A 269 1.15 -6.79 -25.77
N LEU A 270 1.34 -6.22 -24.58
CA LEU A 270 0.87 -6.80 -23.34
C LEU A 270 -0.49 -6.21 -22.97
N LEU A 271 -1.43 -7.06 -22.56
CA LEU A 271 -2.75 -6.66 -22.12
C LEU A 271 -3.06 -7.28 -20.75
N THR A 272 -3.49 -6.42 -19.84
CA THR A 272 -4.00 -6.80 -18.53
C THR A 272 -5.09 -5.81 -18.10
N ALA A 273 -6.05 -6.31 -17.33
CA ALA A 273 -7.12 -5.52 -16.75
C ALA A 273 -7.41 -6.08 -15.35
N GLU A 274 -7.48 -5.18 -14.37
CA GLU A 274 -7.80 -5.50 -12.99
C GLU A 274 -8.92 -4.60 -12.49
N THR A 275 -9.54 -4.99 -11.38
CA THR A 275 -10.50 -4.16 -10.66
C THR A 275 -10.12 -4.08 -9.19
N HIS A 276 -10.51 -2.99 -8.51
CA HIS A 276 -10.20 -2.78 -7.09
C HIS A 276 -11.44 -2.30 -6.33
N ASN A 277 -12.55 -3.01 -6.53
CA ASN A 277 -13.90 -2.52 -6.22
C ASN A 277 -14.12 -2.32 -4.72
N PHE A 278 -13.84 -3.33 -3.89
CA PHE A 278 -14.15 -3.28 -2.47
C PHE A 278 -13.34 -2.20 -1.72
N PRO A 279 -11.99 -2.11 -1.87
CA PRO A 279 -11.23 -1.05 -1.21
C PRO A 279 -11.61 0.35 -1.70
N THR A 280 -11.91 0.50 -2.99
CA THR A 280 -12.40 1.77 -3.56
C THR A 280 -13.76 2.17 -2.98
N GLY A 281 -14.63 1.21 -2.66
CA GLY A 281 -15.89 1.47 -1.96
C GLY A 281 -15.70 1.99 -0.53
N VAL A 282 -14.57 1.68 0.12
CA VAL A 282 -14.25 2.14 1.49
C VAL A 282 -13.49 3.47 1.48
N ALA A 283 -12.44 3.56 0.67
CA ALA A 283 -11.58 4.73 0.55
C ALA A 283 -11.22 4.94 -0.95
N PRO A 284 -12.00 5.75 -1.69
CA PRO A 284 -11.94 5.80 -3.14
C PRO A 284 -10.57 6.16 -3.71
N PHE A 285 -9.92 7.17 -3.12
CA PHE A 285 -8.64 7.66 -3.61
C PHE A 285 -7.53 6.61 -3.48
N PRO A 286 -7.17 6.12 -2.28
CA PRO A 286 -6.15 5.08 -2.15
C PRO A 286 -6.55 3.77 -2.84
N GLY A 287 -7.84 3.41 -2.87
CA GLY A 287 -8.31 2.22 -3.59
C GLY A 287 -8.05 2.30 -5.11
N ALA A 288 -8.32 3.44 -5.74
CA ALA A 288 -8.03 3.63 -7.16
C ALA A 288 -6.51 3.68 -7.45
N GLU A 289 -5.74 4.32 -6.56
CA GLU A 289 -4.28 4.38 -6.67
C GLU A 289 -3.64 2.99 -6.58
N THR A 290 -4.02 2.18 -5.60
CA THR A 290 -3.47 0.83 -5.43
C THR A 290 -3.94 -0.12 -6.51
N GLY A 291 -5.17 0.01 -7.01
CA GLY A 291 -5.66 -0.74 -8.18
C GLY A 291 -4.87 -0.41 -9.45
N THR A 292 -4.61 0.87 -9.71
CA THR A 292 -3.77 1.29 -10.84
C THR A 292 -2.32 0.80 -10.68
N GLY A 293 -1.78 0.91 -9.46
CA GLY A 293 -0.44 0.46 -9.13
C GLY A 293 -0.25 -1.06 -9.24
N GLY A 294 -1.26 -1.86 -8.84
CA GLY A 294 -1.29 -3.31 -9.00
C GLY A 294 -1.14 -3.70 -10.46
N ARG A 295 -2.07 -3.21 -11.28
CA ARG A 295 -2.05 -3.42 -12.73
C ARG A 295 -0.73 -3.02 -13.38
N ILE A 296 -0.12 -1.89 -13.00
CA ILE A 296 1.20 -1.49 -13.53
C ILE A 296 2.29 -2.50 -13.16
N ARG A 297 2.27 -3.03 -11.93
CA ARG A 297 3.24 -4.05 -11.50
C ARG A 297 3.04 -5.37 -12.22
N ASP A 298 1.82 -5.75 -12.58
CA ASP A 298 1.58 -6.98 -13.36
C ASP A 298 2.15 -6.89 -14.77
N VAL A 299 2.08 -5.70 -15.38
CA VAL A 299 2.76 -5.43 -16.65
C VAL A 299 4.26 -5.66 -16.49
N GLN A 300 4.89 -5.01 -15.51
CA GLN A 300 6.33 -5.10 -15.27
C GLN A 300 6.79 -6.49 -14.82
N GLY A 301 5.93 -7.22 -14.12
CA GLY A 301 6.17 -8.57 -13.62
C GLY A 301 5.98 -9.67 -14.65
N THR A 302 5.47 -9.36 -15.85
CA THR A 302 5.27 -10.36 -16.91
C THR A 302 6.61 -10.79 -17.50
N GLY A 303 6.83 -12.10 -17.64
CA GLY A 303 8.06 -12.67 -18.16
C GLY A 303 9.29 -12.40 -17.27
N GLN A 304 10.27 -11.67 -17.81
CA GLN A 304 11.53 -11.33 -17.12
C GLN A 304 11.72 -9.80 -17.01
N GLY A 305 10.63 -9.05 -17.08
CA GLY A 305 10.63 -7.59 -17.20
C GLY A 305 9.84 -7.20 -18.45
N GLY A 306 8.55 -6.92 -18.26
CA GLY A 306 7.60 -6.51 -19.30
C GLY A 306 7.42 -5.01 -19.45
#